data_AF-A0A368KZ50-F1
#
_entry.id   AF-A0A368KZ50-F1
#
_cell.length_a   1.000
_cell.length_b   1.000
_cell.length_c   1.000
_cell.angle_alpha   90.00
_cell.angle_beta   90.00
_cell.angle_gamma   90.00
#
_symmetry.space_group_name_H-M   'P 1'
#
loop_
_entity.id
_entity.type
_entity.pdbx_description
1 polymer ?
#
loop_
_entity_poly.entity_id
_entity_poly.type
_entity_poly.pdbx_seq_one_letter_code
_entity_poly.pdbx_strand_id
1 'polypeptide(L)'
;MDELQSIPDLLHDASLQGLQWQSQDRTLRVFFDCMRSAVDDSDAADTPVELRLVNVTQFAFYYSPASDSVRPSEIDFEARFASPDLAPWDGRSSEAYLSLNSQFAEIEWETAAHRLWIYRAEEEASSLLQVAISLAPVNYGDDAIKESIFVTCDAIEPLSGGKPLSLEKWNAQFEAWWEGWSEHWEEKSEGDFDDESEDDEDEDDNQFSYEDSSEEEPSVLDPLDYVPPDKPAFQLAETDAPAELLKPIEDYHTGMVVRDWRLVRDACPRLDDEDELSEEELAESYLDDGRGSWSYIRRVDSWWQEGRRACVVVRGMEHSMPDEDEPPENRETVITYGLRQFEGRWIIWSSTQGWPDFGSAPEIYEEPEWKKEWE
;
A
#
# COMPACT_ATOMS: atom_id res chain seq x y z
N MET A 1 6.89 -9.63 -24.50
CA MET A 1 5.80 -9.48 -23.52
C MET A 1 6.32 -8.76 -22.27
N ASP A 2 7.64 -8.73 -22.10
CA ASP A 2 8.41 -8.08 -21.02
C ASP A 2 8.39 -6.53 -21.02
N GLU A 3 7.98 -5.88 -22.12
CA GLU A 3 7.89 -4.41 -22.20
C GLU A 3 6.69 -3.80 -21.43
N LEU A 4 5.70 -4.62 -21.04
CA LEU A 4 4.51 -4.12 -20.34
C LEU A 4 4.73 -3.95 -18.84
N GLN A 5 5.69 -4.66 -18.23
CA GLN A 5 5.99 -4.56 -16.80
C GLN A 5 6.58 -3.22 -16.40
N SER A 6 7.11 -2.43 -17.35
CA SER A 6 7.68 -1.12 -17.04
C SER A 6 6.66 0.03 -17.07
N ILE A 7 5.39 -0.21 -17.44
CA ILE A 7 4.35 0.84 -17.52
C ILE A 7 3.88 1.34 -16.12
N PRO A 8 3.82 0.54 -15.05
CA PRO A 8 3.48 1.01 -13.70
C PRO A 8 4.44 2.09 -13.17
N ASP A 9 5.75 1.86 -13.28
CA ASP A 9 6.80 2.82 -12.86
C ASP A 9 6.70 4.15 -13.60
N LEU A 10 6.01 4.16 -14.74
CA LEU A 10 5.85 5.37 -15.53
C LEU A 10 5.00 6.41 -14.80
N LEU A 11 3.99 6.00 -14.03
CA LEU A 11 2.93 6.89 -13.52
C LEU A 11 3.03 7.24 -12.03
N HIS A 12 4.20 7.09 -11.40
CA HIS A 12 4.40 7.59 -10.03
C HIS A 12 3.97 9.07 -9.92
N ASP A 13 3.13 9.37 -8.93
CA ASP A 13 2.50 10.68 -8.67
C ASP A 13 1.63 11.27 -9.79
N ALA A 14 1.29 10.48 -10.83
CA ALA A 14 0.40 10.94 -11.88
C ALA A 14 -1.03 11.04 -11.35
N SER A 15 -1.70 12.14 -11.66
CA SER A 15 -3.11 12.30 -11.30
C SER A 15 -4.03 12.02 -12.48
N LEU A 16 -5.07 11.23 -12.26
CA LEU A 16 -6.09 10.98 -13.29
C LEU A 16 -6.90 12.27 -13.56
N GLN A 17 -6.84 12.76 -14.80
CA GLN A 17 -7.53 13.98 -15.26
C GLN A 17 -8.83 13.71 -16.00
N GLY A 18 -9.00 12.51 -16.54
CA GLY A 18 -10.09 12.28 -17.47
C GLY A 18 -10.12 10.89 -18.05
N LEU A 19 -11.32 10.51 -18.47
CA LEU A 19 -11.53 9.35 -19.32
C LEU A 19 -12.50 9.68 -20.45
N GLN A 20 -12.25 9.15 -21.63
CA GLN A 20 -13.12 9.27 -22.79
C GLN A 20 -13.34 7.89 -23.42
N TRP A 21 -14.58 7.41 -23.33
CA TRP A 21 -15.02 6.18 -23.97
C TRP A 21 -15.50 6.42 -25.40
N GLN A 22 -14.92 5.70 -26.35
CA GLN A 22 -15.29 5.73 -27.76
C GLN A 22 -15.89 4.37 -28.16
N SER A 23 -17.24 4.31 -28.20
CA SER A 23 -17.95 3.05 -28.38
C SER A 23 -17.90 2.47 -29.81
N GLN A 24 -17.60 3.31 -30.82
CA GLN A 24 -17.60 2.89 -32.22
C GLN A 24 -16.40 2.00 -32.57
N ASP A 25 -15.23 2.33 -32.02
CA ASP A 25 -13.96 1.64 -32.19
C ASP A 25 -13.51 0.89 -30.92
N ARG A 26 -14.31 0.97 -29.84
CA ARG A 26 -14.05 0.32 -28.54
C ARG A 26 -12.72 0.78 -27.93
N THR A 27 -12.48 2.08 -27.97
CA THR A 27 -11.27 2.68 -27.41
C THR A 27 -11.60 3.42 -26.12
N LEU A 28 -10.92 3.10 -25.03
CA LEU A 28 -10.92 3.92 -23.82
C LEU A 28 -9.66 4.77 -23.80
N ARG A 29 -9.83 6.08 -23.73
CA ARG A 29 -8.72 7.04 -23.57
C ARG A 29 -8.69 7.48 -22.13
N VAL A 30 -7.53 7.39 -21.48
CA VAL A 30 -7.33 7.79 -20.09
C VAL A 30 -6.26 8.87 -20.08
N PHE A 31 -6.52 9.98 -19.39
CA PHE A 31 -5.65 11.15 -19.36
C PHE A 31 -5.07 11.34 -17.98
N PHE A 32 -3.76 11.52 -17.92
CA PHE A 32 -3.02 11.78 -16.70
C PHE A 32 -2.34 13.14 -16.81
N ASP A 33 -2.41 13.91 -15.72
CA ASP A 33 -1.48 15.03 -15.54
C ASP A 33 -0.21 14.45 -14.93
N CYS A 34 0.89 14.59 -15.64
CA CYS A 34 2.18 14.21 -15.09
C CYS A 34 2.72 15.43 -14.35
N MET A 35 2.94 15.32 -13.04
CA MET A 35 3.53 16.41 -12.24
C MET A 35 5.04 16.62 -12.49
N ARG A 36 5.55 16.24 -13.67
CA ARG A 36 6.98 16.34 -13.95
C ARG A 36 7.33 17.77 -14.33
N SER A 37 7.91 18.53 -13.41
CA SER A 37 8.80 19.64 -13.77
C SER A 37 10.10 19.06 -14.31
N ALA A 38 10.53 19.48 -15.50
CA ALA A 38 11.88 19.15 -15.96
C ALA A 38 12.90 19.78 -15.01
N VAL A 39 13.94 19.04 -14.61
CA VAL A 39 15.08 19.59 -13.85
C VAL A 39 15.80 20.68 -14.67
N ASP A 40 15.64 20.68 -15.98
CA ASP A 40 16.33 21.54 -16.95
C ASP A 40 15.48 22.67 -17.57
N ASP A 41 14.30 22.99 -17.01
CA ASP A 41 13.34 23.97 -17.55
C ASP A 41 12.88 23.70 -19.00
N SER A 42 12.99 22.46 -19.51
CA SER A 42 12.54 22.13 -20.86
C SER A 42 11.00 22.01 -20.96
N ASP A 43 10.41 22.67 -21.97
CA ASP A 43 8.96 22.69 -22.27
C ASP A 43 8.31 21.30 -22.53
N ALA A 44 9.08 20.21 -22.45
CA ALA A 44 8.63 18.85 -22.76
C ALA A 44 8.02 18.10 -21.57
N ALA A 45 8.24 18.56 -20.34
CA ALA A 45 7.87 17.82 -19.13
C ALA A 45 6.41 18.04 -18.67
N ASP A 46 5.77 19.16 -19.05
CA ASP A 46 4.40 19.51 -18.66
C ASP A 46 3.31 18.90 -19.56
N THR A 47 3.64 17.91 -20.38
CA THR A 47 2.69 17.43 -21.39
C THR A 47 1.84 16.28 -20.84
N PRO A 48 0.51 16.42 -20.74
CA PRO A 48 -0.37 15.36 -20.26
C PRO A 48 -0.21 14.08 -21.06
N VAL A 49 -0.41 12.97 -20.36
CA VAL A 49 -0.18 11.65 -20.89
C VAL A 49 -1.49 10.97 -21.13
N GLU A 50 -1.63 10.40 -22.31
CA GLU A 50 -2.82 9.71 -22.73
C GLU A 50 -2.50 8.23 -22.90
N LEU A 51 -3.20 7.38 -22.17
CA LEU A 51 -3.22 5.94 -22.43
C LEU A 51 -4.46 5.59 -23.26
N ARG A 52 -4.26 5.05 -24.46
CA ARG A 52 -5.34 4.49 -25.26
C ARG A 52 -5.39 2.98 -25.07
N LEU A 53 -6.45 2.51 -24.46
CA LEU A 53 -6.77 1.09 -24.38
C LEU A 53 -7.61 0.74 -25.60
N VAL A 54 -7.06 -0.09 -26.48
CA VAL A 54 -7.60 -0.37 -27.81
C VAL A 54 -8.31 -1.72 -27.83
N ASN A 55 -9.41 -1.83 -28.60
CA ASN A 55 -10.25 -3.02 -28.68
C ASN A 55 -10.71 -3.50 -27.29
N VAL A 56 -11.22 -2.57 -26.47
CA VAL A 56 -11.74 -2.87 -25.15
C VAL A 56 -12.89 -3.87 -25.25
N THR A 57 -12.81 -4.93 -24.44
CA THR A 57 -13.80 -6.01 -24.37
C THR A 57 -14.59 -5.95 -23.07
N GLN A 58 -13.99 -5.42 -22.02
CA GLN A 58 -14.60 -5.18 -20.72
C GLN A 58 -14.13 -3.82 -20.19
N PHE A 59 -15.05 -3.01 -19.67
CA PHE A 59 -14.74 -1.77 -18.97
C PHE A 59 -15.79 -1.55 -17.87
N ALA A 60 -15.31 -1.44 -16.64
CA ALA A 60 -16.14 -1.20 -15.47
C ALA A 60 -15.43 -0.30 -14.46
N PHE A 61 -16.22 0.39 -13.66
CA PHE A 61 -15.76 0.93 -12.40
C PHE A 61 -16.03 -0.07 -11.28
N TYR A 62 -15.17 -0.10 -10.29
CA TYR A 62 -15.39 -0.86 -9.06
C TYR A 62 -15.00 -0.06 -7.84
N TYR A 63 -15.68 -0.38 -6.75
CA TYR A 63 -15.64 0.39 -5.52
C TYR A 63 -15.58 -0.53 -4.32
N SER A 64 -14.82 -0.11 -3.32
CA SER A 64 -14.76 -0.73 -2.00
C SER A 64 -14.60 0.38 -0.96
N PRO A 65 -14.92 0.12 0.33
CA PRO A 65 -14.47 1.01 1.40
C PRO A 65 -12.96 1.25 1.30
N ALA A 66 -12.51 2.48 1.54
CA ALA A 66 -11.09 2.82 1.53
C ALA A 66 -10.33 2.21 2.72
N SER A 67 -11.01 2.05 3.86
CA SER A 67 -10.51 1.33 5.02
C SER A 67 -11.09 -0.09 5.07
N ASP A 68 -10.24 -1.10 5.25
CA ASP A 68 -10.68 -2.47 5.49
C ASP A 68 -11.31 -2.67 6.88
N SER A 69 -11.32 -1.66 7.77
CA SER A 69 -12.12 -1.70 9.01
C SER A 69 -13.62 -1.56 8.74
N VAL A 70 -14.01 -0.91 7.65
CA VAL A 70 -15.41 -0.60 7.30
C VAL A 70 -16.02 -1.74 6.50
N ARG A 71 -17.21 -2.19 6.88
CA ARG A 71 -17.92 -3.26 6.19
C ARG A 71 -18.50 -2.75 4.87
N PRO A 72 -18.43 -3.51 3.77
CA PRO A 72 -19.14 -3.17 2.54
C PRO A 72 -20.63 -2.84 2.75
N SER A 73 -21.32 -3.57 3.63
CA SER A 73 -22.74 -3.33 3.93
C SER A 73 -23.05 -2.04 4.69
N GLU A 74 -22.04 -1.36 5.26
CA GLU A 74 -22.20 -0.05 5.91
C GLU A 74 -22.29 1.09 4.87
N ILE A 75 -21.89 0.84 3.62
CA ILE A 75 -21.94 1.80 2.52
C ILE A 75 -23.12 1.50 1.61
N ASP A 76 -24.06 2.44 1.50
CA ASP A 76 -25.15 2.39 0.52
C ASP A 76 -24.66 2.85 -0.86
N PHE A 77 -23.99 1.95 -1.58
CA PHE A 77 -23.49 2.22 -2.93
C PHE A 77 -24.62 2.55 -3.93
N GLU A 78 -25.80 1.95 -3.78
CA GLU A 78 -26.93 2.21 -4.67
C GLU A 78 -27.43 3.66 -4.50
N ALA A 79 -27.66 4.12 -3.27
CA ALA A 79 -28.06 5.50 -3.02
C ALA A 79 -26.96 6.48 -3.43
N ARG A 80 -25.68 6.12 -3.22
CA ARG A 80 -24.53 6.94 -3.57
C ARG A 80 -24.48 7.25 -5.06
N PHE A 81 -24.64 6.23 -5.91
CA PHE A 81 -24.55 6.38 -7.37
C PHE A 81 -25.91 6.63 -8.06
N ALA A 82 -27.03 6.61 -7.32
CA ALA A 82 -28.33 7.02 -7.84
C ALA A 82 -28.46 8.55 -8.02
N SER A 83 -27.59 9.35 -7.38
CA SER A 83 -27.57 10.80 -7.55
C SER A 83 -26.98 11.18 -8.91
N PRO A 84 -27.71 11.90 -9.78
CA PRO A 84 -27.19 12.31 -11.09
C PRO A 84 -26.00 13.28 -11.00
N ASP A 85 -25.76 13.87 -9.82
CA ASP A 85 -24.62 14.75 -9.56
C ASP A 85 -23.35 13.96 -9.17
N LEU A 86 -23.45 12.66 -8.90
CA LEU A 86 -22.34 11.78 -8.58
C LEU A 86 -22.11 10.84 -9.75
N ALA A 87 -21.33 11.30 -10.73
CA ALA A 87 -20.81 10.43 -11.76
C ALA A 87 -19.95 9.31 -11.13
N PRO A 88 -19.82 8.14 -11.79
CA PRO A 88 -18.97 7.03 -11.34
C PRO A 88 -17.53 7.46 -11.02
N TRP A 89 -17.09 8.55 -11.64
CA TRP A 89 -15.91 9.29 -11.30
C TRP A 89 -16.28 10.77 -11.36
N ASP A 90 -16.03 11.52 -10.30
CA ASP A 90 -16.51 12.90 -10.14
C ASP A 90 -15.61 13.96 -10.80
N GLY A 91 -14.53 13.52 -11.46
CA GLY A 91 -13.61 14.40 -12.16
C GLY A 91 -12.53 15.02 -11.27
N ARG A 92 -12.46 14.65 -9.98
CA ARG A 92 -11.38 15.13 -9.11
C ARG A 92 -10.09 14.44 -9.48
N SER A 93 -9.04 15.26 -9.59
CA SER A 93 -7.66 14.83 -9.72
C SER A 93 -7.28 14.06 -8.45
N SER A 94 -6.93 12.79 -8.59
CA SER A 94 -6.37 11.96 -7.52
C SER A 94 -5.20 11.18 -8.07
N GLU A 95 -4.20 10.98 -7.24
CA GLU A 95 -3.09 10.09 -7.55
C GLU A 95 -3.62 8.73 -7.98
N ALA A 96 -3.05 8.17 -9.04
CA ALA A 96 -3.56 6.98 -9.69
C ALA A 96 -2.47 5.92 -9.80
N TYR A 97 -2.79 4.72 -9.32
CA TYR A 97 -1.94 3.54 -9.44
C TYR A 97 -2.42 2.69 -10.60
N LEU A 98 -1.55 2.48 -11.59
CA LEU A 98 -1.81 1.65 -12.75
C LEU A 98 -1.20 0.25 -12.54
N SER A 99 -1.99 -0.77 -12.76
CA SER A 99 -1.55 -2.17 -12.70
C SER A 99 -1.93 -2.89 -13.99
N LEU A 100 -1.00 -3.69 -14.52
CA LEU A 100 -1.18 -4.47 -15.75
C LEU A 100 -1.05 -5.95 -15.44
N ASN A 101 -2.06 -6.75 -15.77
CA ASN A 101 -2.12 -8.19 -15.48
C ASN A 101 -1.74 -8.54 -14.03
N SER A 102 -2.03 -7.63 -13.11
CA SER A 102 -1.69 -7.78 -11.70
C SER A 102 -2.71 -8.70 -11.03
N GLN A 103 -2.19 -9.73 -10.35
CA GLN A 103 -2.99 -10.64 -9.56
C GLN A 103 -3.58 -9.91 -8.34
N PHE A 104 -2.85 -8.94 -7.79
CA PHE A 104 -3.38 -8.06 -6.75
C PHE A 104 -4.62 -7.30 -7.26
N ALA A 105 -4.49 -6.64 -8.42
CA ALA A 105 -5.60 -5.89 -9.00
C ALA A 105 -6.79 -6.80 -9.39
N GLU A 106 -6.53 -8.00 -9.88
CA GLU A 106 -7.55 -9.01 -10.20
C GLU A 106 -8.35 -9.40 -8.95
N ILE A 107 -7.69 -9.67 -7.82
CA ILE A 107 -8.37 -9.99 -6.56
C ILE A 107 -9.19 -8.81 -6.05
N GLU A 108 -8.68 -7.58 -6.12
CA GLU A 108 -9.46 -6.39 -5.73
C GLU A 108 -10.70 -6.23 -6.60
N TRP A 109 -10.55 -6.42 -7.90
CA TRP A 109 -11.68 -6.45 -8.81
C TRP A 109 -12.67 -7.56 -8.41
N GLU A 110 -12.23 -8.81 -8.23
CA GLU A 110 -13.03 -9.98 -7.88
C GLU A 110 -13.72 -9.92 -6.51
N THR A 111 -13.16 -9.13 -5.59
CA THR A 111 -13.66 -8.96 -4.23
C THR A 111 -14.25 -7.57 -3.99
N ALA A 112 -14.37 -6.73 -5.02
CA ALA A 112 -14.96 -5.41 -4.93
C ALA A 112 -16.40 -5.45 -4.37
N ALA A 113 -16.73 -4.49 -3.51
CA ALA A 113 -18.05 -4.36 -2.90
C ALA A 113 -19.14 -3.97 -3.93
N HIS A 114 -18.78 -3.12 -4.88
CA HIS A 114 -19.68 -2.68 -5.94
C HIS A 114 -18.97 -2.64 -7.29
N ARG A 115 -19.68 -3.00 -8.36
CA ARG A 115 -19.16 -2.95 -9.75
C ARG A 115 -20.20 -2.33 -10.66
N LEU A 116 -19.78 -1.32 -11.42
CA LEU A 116 -20.59 -0.65 -12.41
C LEU A 116 -20.02 -0.91 -13.80
N TRP A 117 -20.71 -1.75 -14.57
CA TRP A 117 -20.34 -2.07 -15.95
C TRP A 117 -20.67 -0.93 -16.90
N ILE A 118 -19.66 -0.45 -17.63
CA ILE A 118 -19.84 0.53 -18.71
C ILE A 118 -19.92 -0.17 -20.05
N TYR A 119 -19.07 -1.17 -20.26
CA TYR A 119 -19.06 -1.98 -21.47
C TYR A 119 -18.65 -3.43 -21.17
N ARG A 120 -19.35 -4.38 -21.80
CA ARG A 120 -19.01 -5.80 -21.77
C ARG A 120 -19.41 -6.42 -23.11
N ALA A 121 -18.45 -6.94 -23.85
CA ALA A 121 -18.71 -7.68 -25.07
C ALA A 121 -19.47 -9.00 -24.76
N GLU A 122 -20.37 -9.40 -25.65
CA GLU A 122 -21.12 -10.67 -25.52
C GLU A 122 -20.24 -11.90 -25.82
N GLU A 123 -19.20 -11.72 -26.62
CA GLU A 123 -18.22 -12.76 -26.95
C GLU A 123 -17.07 -12.74 -25.95
N GLU A 124 -16.68 -13.91 -25.48
CA GLU A 124 -15.51 -14.10 -24.63
C GLU A 124 -14.27 -13.80 -25.48
N ALA A 125 -13.74 -12.59 -25.33
CA ALA A 125 -12.61 -12.14 -26.12
C ALA A 125 -11.35 -12.89 -25.67
N SER A 126 -10.49 -13.23 -26.63
CA SER A 126 -9.16 -13.81 -26.41
C SER A 126 -8.14 -12.80 -25.84
N SER A 127 -8.58 -11.60 -25.48
CA SER A 127 -7.76 -10.48 -25.03
C SER A 127 -7.08 -10.82 -23.71
N LEU A 128 -5.74 -10.76 -23.70
CA LEU A 128 -4.89 -11.16 -22.57
C LEU A 128 -4.57 -10.00 -21.61
N LEU A 129 -4.79 -8.74 -22.00
CA LEU A 129 -4.36 -7.59 -21.20
C LEU A 129 -5.50 -7.10 -20.30
N GLN A 130 -5.28 -7.25 -19.00
CA GLN A 130 -6.07 -6.66 -17.94
C GLN A 130 -5.35 -5.41 -17.43
N VAL A 131 -6.11 -4.33 -17.29
CA VAL A 131 -5.62 -3.04 -16.82
C VAL A 131 -6.50 -2.60 -15.66
N ALA A 132 -5.88 -2.30 -14.52
CA ALA A 132 -6.53 -1.69 -13.39
C ALA A 132 -5.93 -0.32 -13.11
N ILE A 133 -6.79 0.66 -12.84
CA ILE A 133 -6.37 2.00 -12.40
C ILE A 133 -7.07 2.26 -11.07
N SER A 134 -6.33 2.27 -9.97
CA SER A 134 -6.84 2.55 -8.63
C SER A 134 -6.55 4.00 -8.25
N LEU A 135 -7.53 4.71 -7.73
CA LEU A 135 -7.35 6.09 -7.27
C LEU A 135 -7.05 6.11 -5.77
N ALA A 136 -6.05 6.90 -5.38
CA ALA A 136 -5.78 7.19 -3.98
C ALA A 136 -6.98 7.91 -3.38
N PRO A 137 -7.50 7.47 -2.21
CA PRO A 137 -8.61 8.14 -1.57
C PRO A 137 -8.15 9.50 -1.04
N VAL A 138 -8.93 10.56 -1.29
CA VAL A 138 -8.62 11.93 -0.85
C VAL A 138 -8.58 12.04 0.69
N ASN A 139 -9.28 11.16 1.40
CA ASN A 139 -9.28 11.03 2.87
C ASN A 139 -9.53 9.57 3.24
N TYR A 140 -9.05 9.13 4.41
CA TYR A 140 -9.29 7.79 4.98
C TYR A 140 -10.37 7.79 6.09
N GLY A 141 -11.47 8.51 5.87
CA GLY A 141 -12.62 8.48 6.80
C GLY A 141 -13.48 7.22 6.64
N ASP A 142 -14.39 6.98 7.57
CA ASP A 142 -15.29 5.81 7.54
C ASP A 142 -16.18 5.78 6.28
N ASP A 143 -16.47 6.94 5.71
CA ASP A 143 -17.29 7.10 4.50
C ASP A 143 -16.45 7.09 3.21
N ALA A 144 -15.13 6.96 3.32
CA ALA A 144 -14.23 7.02 2.18
C ALA A 144 -14.32 5.76 1.33
N ILE A 145 -14.31 5.96 0.01
CA ILE A 145 -14.43 4.90 -0.98
C ILE A 145 -13.16 4.89 -1.80
N LYS A 146 -12.58 3.70 -1.97
CA LYS A 146 -11.57 3.44 -2.98
C LYS A 146 -12.28 3.27 -4.32
N GLU A 147 -11.93 4.13 -5.26
CA GLU A 147 -12.46 4.10 -6.62
C GLU A 147 -11.44 3.48 -7.56
N SER A 148 -11.89 2.65 -8.47
CA SER A 148 -10.98 1.99 -9.40
C SER A 148 -11.67 1.66 -10.73
N ILE A 149 -10.86 1.55 -11.77
CA ILE A 149 -11.29 1.22 -13.13
C ILE A 149 -10.67 -0.11 -13.49
N PHE A 150 -11.47 -1.03 -14.02
CA PHE A 150 -10.99 -2.29 -14.59
C PHE A 150 -11.31 -2.34 -16.08
N VAL A 151 -10.31 -2.69 -16.89
CA VAL A 151 -10.41 -2.76 -18.34
C VAL A 151 -9.75 -4.03 -18.84
N THR A 152 -10.40 -4.71 -19.77
CA THR A 152 -9.76 -5.74 -20.59
C THR A 152 -9.67 -5.23 -22.02
N CYS A 153 -8.48 -5.29 -22.62
CA CYS A 153 -8.21 -4.77 -23.95
C CYS A 153 -7.15 -5.60 -24.69
N ASP A 154 -6.92 -5.30 -25.96
CA ASP A 154 -5.88 -5.98 -26.75
C ASP A 154 -4.51 -5.33 -26.57
N ALA A 155 -4.47 -4.00 -26.40
CA ALA A 155 -3.24 -3.22 -26.35
C ALA A 155 -3.44 -1.89 -25.61
N ILE A 156 -2.32 -1.32 -25.16
CA ILE A 156 -2.22 0.06 -24.67
C ILE A 156 -1.30 0.84 -25.60
N GLU A 157 -1.75 1.98 -26.10
CA GLU A 157 -0.93 2.93 -26.86
C GLU A 157 -0.73 4.19 -25.99
N PRO A 158 0.48 4.41 -25.43
CA PRO A 158 0.77 5.63 -24.69
C PRO A 158 1.11 6.79 -25.64
N LEU A 159 0.60 7.97 -25.34
CA LEU A 159 0.88 9.20 -26.06
C LEU A 159 1.23 10.34 -25.11
N SER A 160 2.09 11.24 -25.56
CA SER A 160 2.34 12.54 -24.93
C SER A 160 2.27 13.62 -26.01
N GLY A 161 1.48 14.67 -25.77
CA GLY A 161 1.31 15.77 -26.72
C GLY A 161 0.71 15.33 -28.06
N GLY A 162 -0.09 14.27 -28.04
CA GLY A 162 -0.69 13.65 -29.23
C GLY A 162 0.28 12.85 -30.11
N LYS A 163 1.51 12.59 -29.65
CA LYS A 163 2.50 11.75 -30.34
C LYS A 163 2.71 10.44 -29.58
N PRO A 164 2.98 9.32 -30.27
CA PRO A 164 3.35 8.07 -29.63
C PRO A 164 4.55 8.27 -28.72
N LEU A 165 4.44 7.73 -27.52
CA LEU A 165 5.46 7.76 -26.49
C LEU A 165 6.12 6.38 -26.44
N SER A 166 7.41 6.30 -26.76
CA SER A 166 8.15 5.05 -26.62
C SER A 166 8.55 4.84 -25.16
N LEU A 167 8.58 3.58 -24.70
CA LEU A 167 9.04 3.21 -23.35
C LEU A 167 10.45 3.74 -23.08
N GLU A 168 11.37 3.64 -24.04
CA GLU A 168 12.72 4.22 -23.95
C GLU A 168 12.70 5.72 -23.61
N LYS A 169 11.80 6.49 -24.24
CA LYS A 169 11.70 7.94 -23.98
C LYS A 169 11.12 8.21 -22.61
N TRP A 170 10.21 7.37 -22.15
CA TRP A 170 9.64 7.54 -20.82
C TRP A 170 10.59 7.13 -19.72
N ASN A 171 11.26 5.98 -19.84
CA ASN A 171 12.25 5.53 -18.87
C ASN A 171 13.36 6.55 -18.73
N ALA A 172 13.84 7.13 -19.83
CA ALA A 172 14.79 8.25 -19.78
C ALA A 172 14.22 9.49 -19.05
N GLN A 173 12.91 9.77 -19.16
CA GLN A 173 12.26 10.85 -18.40
C GLN A 173 12.07 10.49 -16.92
N PHE A 174 11.87 9.21 -16.59
CA PHE A 174 11.75 8.73 -15.21
C PHE A 174 13.12 8.76 -14.52
N GLU A 175 14.16 8.23 -15.16
CA GLU A 175 15.55 8.26 -14.68
C GLU A 175 16.01 9.69 -14.41
N ALA A 176 15.79 10.62 -15.36
CA ALA A 176 16.15 12.03 -15.18
C ALA A 176 15.36 12.72 -14.03
N TRP A 177 14.11 12.30 -13.78
CA TRP A 177 13.35 12.78 -12.63
C TRP A 177 13.90 12.22 -11.33
N TRP A 178 14.19 10.91 -11.26
CA TRP A 178 14.75 10.29 -10.07
C TRP A 178 16.10 10.89 -9.71
N GLU A 179 16.95 11.17 -10.70
CA GLU A 179 18.21 11.89 -10.51
C GLU A 179 17.99 13.29 -9.91
N GLY A 180 17.07 14.08 -10.47
CA GLY A 180 16.75 15.40 -9.91
C GLY A 180 16.05 15.36 -8.54
N TRP A 181 15.27 14.31 -8.27
CA TRP A 181 14.62 14.09 -6.99
C TRP A 181 15.64 13.66 -5.93
N SER A 182 16.58 12.76 -6.27
CA SER A 182 17.70 12.41 -5.40
C SER A 182 18.56 13.63 -5.12
N GLU A 183 18.87 14.44 -6.13
CA GLU A 183 19.61 15.70 -5.97
C GLU A 183 18.86 16.69 -5.05
N HIS A 184 17.52 16.78 -5.14
CA HIS A 184 16.72 17.64 -4.24
C HIS A 184 16.80 17.20 -2.77
N TRP A 185 16.86 15.89 -2.50
CA TRP A 185 17.00 15.36 -1.14
C TRP A 185 18.45 15.41 -0.64
N GLU A 186 19.43 15.23 -1.54
CA GLU A 186 20.85 15.41 -1.26
C GLU A 186 21.16 16.89 -0.98
N GLU A 187 20.68 17.84 -1.79
CA GLU A 187 20.79 19.29 -1.54
C GLU A 187 20.03 19.73 -0.29
N LYS A 188 18.89 19.11 0.06
CA LYS A 188 18.23 19.36 1.37
C LYS A 188 19.01 18.81 2.55
N SER A 189 19.80 17.76 2.33
CA SER A 189 20.70 17.24 3.36
C SER A 189 22.00 18.06 3.47
N GLU A 190 22.36 18.80 2.42
CA GLU A 190 23.58 19.61 2.33
C GLU A 190 23.35 21.13 2.45
N GLY A 191 22.10 21.61 2.36
CA GLY A 191 21.73 23.03 2.28
C GLY A 191 20.74 23.48 3.37
N ASP A 192 21.26 24.31 4.28
CA ASP A 192 20.58 25.11 5.32
C ASP A 192 19.98 24.38 6.54
N PHE A 193 20.87 24.00 7.45
CA PHE A 193 20.77 24.48 8.84
C PHE A 193 21.39 25.89 8.94
N ASP A 194 20.96 26.85 8.11
CA ASP A 194 21.29 28.26 8.31
C ASP A 194 20.12 28.94 9.04
N ASP A 195 20.36 29.04 10.34
CA ASP A 195 19.68 29.81 11.35
C ASP A 195 19.68 31.31 10.98
N GLU A 196 18.60 31.78 10.36
CA GLU A 196 18.22 33.20 10.39
C GLU A 196 17.02 33.39 11.34
N SER A 197 17.28 33.32 12.64
CA SER A 197 16.47 34.04 13.62
C SER A 197 17.35 34.73 14.67
N GLU A 198 17.82 35.94 14.35
CA GLU A 198 18.37 36.86 15.36
C GLU A 198 17.25 37.39 16.28
N ASP A 199 17.48 37.18 17.57
CA ASP A 199 17.06 37.93 18.77
C ASP A 199 15.63 37.75 19.31
N ASP A 200 15.45 36.92 20.35
CA ASP A 200 15.80 37.27 21.75
C ASP A 200 15.44 36.13 22.76
N GLU A 201 16.49 35.56 23.38
CA GLU A 201 16.63 35.09 24.78
C GLU A 201 15.61 34.07 25.38
N ASP A 202 15.97 32.78 25.44
CA ASP A 202 16.51 32.12 26.66
C ASP A 202 16.49 30.56 26.60
N GLU A 203 17.70 29.97 26.65
CA GLU A 203 18.14 28.68 27.30
C GLU A 203 17.35 27.39 26.97
N ASP A 204 17.89 26.34 26.33
CA ASP A 204 19.11 25.59 26.65
C ASP A 204 19.42 24.57 25.52
N ASP A 205 20.70 24.50 25.16
CA ASP A 205 21.31 23.73 24.08
C ASP A 205 21.32 22.20 24.33
N ASN A 206 21.03 21.41 23.29
CA ASN A 206 21.69 20.11 23.12
C ASN A 206 21.89 19.80 21.62
N GLN A 207 23.04 20.28 21.13
CA GLN A 207 23.59 20.10 19.79
C GLN A 207 24.23 18.71 19.69
N PHE A 208 23.69 17.82 18.85
CA PHE A 208 24.38 16.58 18.50
C PHE A 208 25.42 16.87 17.41
N SER A 209 26.69 16.97 17.81
CA SER A 209 27.82 16.90 16.89
C SER A 209 28.13 15.43 16.59
N TYR A 210 28.19 15.06 15.31
CA TYR A 210 28.85 13.83 14.90
C TYR A 210 30.36 14.00 15.09
N GLU A 211 30.88 13.52 16.23
CA GLU A 211 32.32 13.34 16.43
C GLU A 211 32.75 12.05 15.72
N ASP A 212 33.54 12.22 14.66
CA ASP A 212 34.42 11.20 14.09
C ASP A 212 35.37 10.71 15.20
N SER A 213 35.05 9.55 15.78
CA SER A 213 35.82 8.94 16.86
C SER A 213 36.56 7.70 16.36
N SER A 214 37.88 7.87 16.36
CA SER A 214 38.92 6.89 16.12
C SER A 214 38.78 5.62 16.97
N GLU A 215 38.98 4.46 16.33
CA GLU A 215 39.41 3.18 16.91
C GLU A 215 38.78 2.81 18.27
N GLU A 216 37.49 2.47 18.28
CA GLU A 216 36.88 1.71 19.36
C GLU A 216 36.68 0.23 18.97
N GLU A 217 36.87 -0.64 19.96
CA GLU A 217 36.78 -2.11 19.85
C GLU A 217 35.45 -2.55 19.22
N PRO A 218 35.40 -3.68 18.48
CA PRO A 218 34.21 -4.05 17.73
C PRO A 218 33.00 -4.15 18.66
N SER A 219 32.00 -3.28 18.45
CA SER A 219 30.69 -3.34 19.07
C SER A 219 30.07 -4.71 18.79
N VAL A 220 29.51 -5.34 19.82
CA VAL A 220 29.14 -6.77 19.82
C VAL A 220 27.67 -7.00 19.48
N LEU A 221 26.90 -5.99 19.08
CA LEU A 221 25.48 -6.18 18.81
C LEU A 221 25.06 -5.41 17.56
N ASP A 222 25.15 -6.09 16.42
CA ASP A 222 24.42 -5.72 15.21
C ASP A 222 22.91 -5.85 15.50
N PRO A 223 22.04 -4.87 15.17
CA PRO A 223 20.59 -5.03 15.24
C PRO A 223 20.05 -6.30 14.56
N LEU A 224 20.80 -6.86 13.59
CA LEU A 224 20.52 -8.15 12.93
C LEU A 224 20.73 -9.37 13.85
N ASP A 225 21.52 -9.24 14.91
CA ASP A 225 21.81 -10.25 15.93
C ASP A 225 20.86 -10.17 17.14
N TYR A 226 19.99 -9.14 17.22
CA TYR A 226 19.00 -9.08 18.28
C TYR A 226 17.92 -10.15 18.09
N VAL A 227 17.70 -10.93 19.14
CA VAL A 227 16.73 -12.03 19.17
C VAL A 227 15.47 -11.55 19.88
N PRO A 228 14.27 -11.69 19.27
CA PRO A 228 13.02 -11.34 19.92
C PRO A 228 12.82 -12.11 21.24
N PRO A 229 12.02 -11.58 22.19
CA PRO A 229 11.62 -12.29 23.40
C PRO A 229 11.09 -13.70 23.11
N ASP A 230 11.54 -14.70 23.89
CA ASP A 230 11.06 -16.08 23.81
C ASP A 230 9.64 -16.20 24.39
N LYS A 231 8.67 -15.72 23.63
CA LYS A 231 7.24 -15.72 23.92
C LYS A 231 6.48 -16.12 22.65
N PRO A 232 5.30 -16.76 22.77
CA PRO A 232 4.50 -17.08 21.60
C PRO A 232 4.04 -15.80 20.90
N ALA A 233 4.33 -15.69 19.60
CA ALA A 233 3.93 -14.56 18.76
C ALA A 233 2.41 -14.40 18.74
N PHE A 234 1.68 -15.52 18.73
CA PHE A 234 0.22 -15.54 18.70
C PHE A 234 -0.32 -16.40 19.86
N GLN A 235 -1.02 -15.77 20.80
CA GLN A 235 -1.63 -16.45 21.93
C GLN A 235 -2.90 -15.72 22.35
N LEU A 236 -4.06 -16.17 21.85
CA LEU A 236 -5.33 -15.56 22.15
C LEU A 236 -5.99 -16.17 23.40
N ALA A 237 -6.71 -15.34 24.14
CA ALA A 237 -7.77 -15.79 25.04
C ALA A 237 -8.96 -16.38 24.24
N GLU A 238 -10.01 -16.84 24.94
CA GLU A 238 -11.24 -17.29 24.27
C GLU A 238 -11.80 -16.19 23.37
N THR A 239 -12.05 -16.53 22.09
CA THR A 239 -12.59 -15.62 21.07
C THR A 239 -13.64 -16.37 20.24
N ASP A 240 -14.60 -15.62 19.69
CA ASP A 240 -15.61 -16.13 18.75
C ASP A 240 -15.22 -15.94 17.27
N ALA A 241 -14.05 -15.33 17.01
CA ALA A 241 -13.53 -15.16 15.66
C ALA A 241 -13.23 -16.52 15.01
N PRO A 242 -13.66 -16.75 13.75
CA PRO A 242 -13.37 -17.99 13.04
C PRO A 242 -11.88 -18.27 12.93
N ALA A 243 -11.46 -19.49 13.28
CA ALA A 243 -10.05 -19.89 13.23
C ALA A 243 -9.41 -19.73 11.84
N GLU A 244 -10.20 -19.86 10.77
CA GLU A 244 -9.74 -19.66 9.40
C GLU A 244 -9.34 -18.20 9.07
N LEU A 245 -9.95 -17.21 9.74
CA LEU A 245 -9.58 -15.80 9.60
C LEU A 245 -8.35 -15.46 10.44
N LEU A 246 -8.19 -16.13 11.58
CA LEU A 246 -7.06 -15.95 12.48
C LEU A 246 -5.78 -16.62 11.97
N LYS A 247 -5.92 -17.68 11.16
CA LYS A 247 -4.80 -18.48 10.69
C LYS A 247 -3.71 -17.68 9.95
N PRO A 248 -4.01 -16.85 8.94
CA PRO A 248 -2.96 -16.06 8.30
C PRO A 248 -2.29 -15.06 9.25
N ILE A 249 -3.01 -14.52 10.24
CA ILE A 249 -2.42 -13.61 11.25
C ILE A 249 -1.47 -14.38 12.18
N GLU A 250 -1.86 -15.57 12.64
CA GLU A 250 -1.00 -16.46 13.42
C GLU A 250 0.26 -16.84 12.64
N ASP A 251 0.10 -17.26 11.38
CA ASP A 251 1.19 -17.70 10.51
C ASP A 251 2.17 -16.56 10.22
N TYR A 252 1.65 -15.34 9.95
CA TYR A 252 2.49 -14.15 9.74
C TYR A 252 3.38 -13.87 10.95
N HIS A 253 2.79 -13.66 12.13
CA HIS A 253 3.57 -13.28 13.33
C HIS A 253 4.49 -14.40 13.81
N THR A 254 4.03 -15.66 13.72
CA THR A 254 4.88 -16.80 14.07
C THR A 254 6.06 -16.91 13.10
N GLY A 255 5.79 -16.76 11.79
CA GLY A 255 6.79 -16.78 10.73
C GLY A 255 7.84 -15.69 10.91
N MET A 256 7.43 -14.45 11.23
CA MET A 256 8.34 -13.33 11.50
C MET A 256 9.28 -13.63 12.69
N VAL A 257 8.76 -14.17 13.79
CA VAL A 257 9.56 -14.49 14.99
C VAL A 257 10.56 -15.64 14.73
N VAL A 258 10.14 -16.68 14.02
CA VAL A 258 11.00 -17.85 13.75
C VAL A 258 11.81 -17.73 12.45
N ARG A 259 11.68 -16.60 11.74
CA ARG A 259 12.29 -16.32 10.43
C ARG A 259 11.93 -17.38 9.37
N ASP A 260 10.69 -17.88 9.39
CA ASP A 260 10.13 -18.73 8.33
C ASP A 260 9.43 -17.84 7.28
N TRP A 261 10.21 -17.34 6.33
CA TRP A 261 9.73 -16.40 5.31
C TRP A 261 8.74 -17.01 4.33
N ARG A 262 8.72 -18.34 4.17
CA ARG A 262 7.69 -19.01 3.37
C ARG A 262 6.35 -18.94 4.08
N LEU A 263 6.33 -19.15 5.40
CA LEU A 263 5.12 -19.01 6.19
C LEU A 263 4.59 -17.57 6.18
N VAL A 264 5.49 -16.57 6.26
CA VAL A 264 5.14 -15.15 6.12
C VAL A 264 4.56 -14.86 4.73
N ARG A 265 5.22 -15.32 3.66
CA ARG A 265 4.73 -15.15 2.28
C ARG A 265 3.39 -15.83 2.05
N ASP A 266 3.17 -17.01 2.59
CA ASP A 266 1.88 -17.68 2.50
C ASP A 266 0.81 -16.84 3.21
N ALA A 267 1.08 -16.32 4.41
CA ALA A 267 0.13 -15.49 5.14
C ALA A 267 -0.17 -14.13 4.48
N CYS A 268 0.86 -13.44 3.99
CA CYS A 268 0.81 -12.10 3.39
C CYS A 268 1.57 -12.09 2.05
N PRO A 269 0.97 -12.65 0.98
CA PRO A 269 1.66 -12.82 -0.29
C PRO A 269 1.82 -11.49 -1.02
N ARG A 270 3.02 -11.24 -1.54
CA ARG A 270 3.26 -10.25 -2.58
C ARG A 270 2.89 -10.87 -3.93
N LEU A 271 1.63 -10.70 -4.34
CA LEU A 271 0.99 -11.46 -5.43
C LEU A 271 1.53 -11.16 -6.83
N ASP A 272 2.20 -10.03 -7.00
CA ASP A 272 2.80 -9.63 -8.28
C ASP A 272 4.31 -9.89 -8.32
N ASP A 273 4.90 -10.41 -7.22
CA ASP A 273 6.31 -10.83 -7.16
C ASP A 273 6.51 -12.16 -7.88
N GLU A 274 7.75 -12.45 -8.31
CA GLU A 274 8.09 -13.70 -8.97
C GLU A 274 7.79 -14.93 -8.08
N ASP A 275 7.20 -15.98 -8.66
CA ASP A 275 6.80 -17.19 -7.95
C ASP A 275 7.99 -17.91 -7.27
N GLU A 276 9.19 -17.84 -7.87
CA GLU A 276 10.38 -18.56 -7.44
C GLU A 276 11.44 -17.63 -6.83
N LEU A 277 11.14 -17.04 -5.67
CA LEU A 277 12.15 -16.34 -4.87
C LEU A 277 12.95 -17.32 -4.00
N SER A 278 14.25 -17.10 -3.92
CA SER A 278 15.14 -17.74 -2.96
C SER A 278 14.82 -17.32 -1.52
N GLU A 279 15.33 -18.07 -0.54
CA GLU A 279 15.13 -17.72 0.88
C GLU A 279 15.81 -16.40 1.26
N GLU A 280 16.88 -16.00 0.54
CA GLU A 280 17.57 -14.74 0.74
C GLU A 280 16.75 -13.57 0.18
N GLU A 281 16.21 -13.69 -1.04
CA GLU A 281 15.31 -12.69 -1.64
C GLU A 281 14.01 -12.54 -0.83
N LEU A 282 13.48 -13.64 -0.28
CA LEU A 282 12.35 -13.58 0.64
C LEU A 282 12.70 -12.89 1.95
N ALA A 283 13.89 -13.18 2.50
CA ALA A 283 14.35 -12.47 3.68
C ALA A 283 14.42 -10.97 3.38
N GLU A 284 15.12 -10.55 2.32
CA GLU A 284 15.24 -9.14 1.93
C GLU A 284 13.88 -8.48 1.73
N SER A 285 12.94 -9.17 1.09
CA SER A 285 11.58 -8.67 0.86
C SER A 285 10.86 -8.32 2.16
N TYR A 286 10.93 -9.18 3.18
CA TYR A 286 10.19 -9.02 4.44
C TYR A 286 11.03 -8.46 5.60
N LEU A 287 12.34 -8.28 5.41
CA LEU A 287 13.27 -7.76 6.42
C LEU A 287 13.00 -6.29 6.76
N ASP A 288 12.46 -5.51 5.81
CA ASP A 288 12.12 -4.10 6.03
C ASP A 288 10.76 -3.90 6.72
N ASP A 289 9.90 -4.94 6.80
CA ASP A 289 8.55 -4.87 7.40
C ASP A 289 8.57 -4.83 8.95
N GLY A 290 9.70 -4.50 9.59
CA GLY A 290 9.82 -4.40 11.03
C GLY A 290 11.23 -4.57 11.58
N ARG A 291 12.25 -3.91 11.01
CA ARG A 291 13.63 -3.96 11.55
C ARG A 291 13.61 -3.64 13.04
N GLY A 292 13.95 -4.64 13.86
CA GLY A 292 13.97 -4.51 15.31
C GLY A 292 12.59 -4.50 16.00
N SER A 293 11.46 -4.69 15.31
CA SER A 293 10.13 -4.68 15.93
C SER A 293 9.35 -5.99 15.71
N TRP A 294 8.76 -6.52 16.77
CA TRP A 294 7.95 -7.75 16.75
C TRP A 294 6.62 -7.54 17.45
N SER A 295 5.53 -7.92 16.79
CA SER A 295 4.19 -7.85 17.34
C SER A 295 3.73 -9.20 17.93
N TYR A 296 3.21 -9.16 19.14
CA TYR A 296 2.75 -10.31 19.92
C TYR A 296 1.27 -10.20 20.20
N ILE A 297 0.47 -10.98 19.48
CA ILE A 297 -0.99 -10.87 19.48
C ILE A 297 -1.58 -11.62 20.68
N ARG A 298 -2.48 -10.95 21.42
CA ARG A 298 -3.06 -11.46 22.68
C ARG A 298 -4.58 -11.47 22.71
N ARG A 299 -5.21 -10.62 21.92
CA ARG A 299 -6.67 -10.44 21.94
C ARG A 299 -7.20 -10.08 20.56
N VAL A 300 -8.40 -10.57 20.25
CA VAL A 300 -9.21 -10.06 19.15
C VAL A 300 -10.19 -9.05 19.75
N ASP A 301 -10.14 -7.81 19.27
CA ASP A 301 -11.03 -6.74 19.73
C ASP A 301 -12.33 -6.72 18.94
N SER A 302 -12.25 -6.93 17.63
CA SER A 302 -13.43 -7.08 16.77
C SER A 302 -13.08 -7.84 15.50
N TRP A 303 -14.10 -8.35 14.82
CA TRP A 303 -13.95 -8.95 13.50
C TRP A 303 -15.26 -8.85 12.70
N TRP A 304 -15.15 -8.97 11.39
CA TRP A 304 -16.27 -9.15 10.49
C TRP A 304 -15.89 -9.93 9.25
N GLN A 305 -16.89 -10.53 8.61
CA GLN A 305 -16.74 -11.23 7.33
C GLN A 305 -17.95 -10.96 6.45
N GLU A 306 -17.72 -10.52 5.21
CA GLU A 306 -18.74 -10.31 4.19
C GLU A 306 -18.24 -10.87 2.85
N GLY A 307 -18.83 -11.99 2.43
CA GLY A 307 -18.41 -12.69 1.22
C GLY A 307 -16.93 -13.12 1.28
N ARG A 308 -16.12 -12.62 0.33
CA ARG A 308 -14.68 -12.91 0.18
C ARG A 308 -13.78 -11.87 0.86
N ARG A 309 -14.35 -10.99 1.70
CA ARG A 309 -13.63 -9.99 2.49
C ARG A 309 -13.87 -10.23 3.97
N ALA A 310 -12.86 -9.95 4.77
CA ALA A 310 -12.98 -9.95 6.21
C ALA A 310 -12.04 -8.91 6.83
N CYS A 311 -12.30 -8.59 8.08
CA CYS A 311 -11.43 -7.75 8.89
C CYS A 311 -11.28 -8.38 10.26
N VAL A 312 -10.08 -8.33 10.81
CA VAL A 312 -9.80 -8.71 12.20
C VAL A 312 -8.98 -7.60 12.83
N VAL A 313 -9.51 -7.00 13.89
CA VAL A 313 -8.80 -6.04 14.73
C VAL A 313 -8.26 -6.79 15.93
N VAL A 314 -6.94 -6.78 16.07
CA VAL A 314 -6.25 -7.47 17.16
C VAL A 314 -5.49 -6.49 18.03
N ARG A 315 -5.22 -6.93 19.25
CA ARG A 315 -4.45 -6.19 20.25
C ARG A 315 -3.37 -7.08 20.84
N GLY A 316 -2.24 -6.47 21.15
CA GLY A 316 -1.07 -7.17 21.63
C GLY A 316 -0.01 -6.25 22.21
N MET A 317 1.22 -6.76 22.24
CA MET A 317 2.42 -6.02 22.57
C MET A 317 3.32 -5.94 21.34
N GLU A 318 3.81 -4.76 21.03
CA GLU A 318 4.92 -4.54 20.14
C GLU A 318 6.19 -4.47 20.98
N HIS A 319 7.18 -5.29 20.64
CA HIS A 319 8.50 -5.26 21.21
C HIS A 319 9.45 -4.67 20.19
N SER A 320 10.02 -3.50 20.46
CA SER A 320 10.96 -2.81 19.59
C SER A 320 12.34 -2.75 20.25
N MET A 321 13.38 -3.09 19.49
CA MET A 321 14.76 -2.73 19.78
C MET A 321 15.01 -1.36 19.12
N PRO A 322 15.10 -0.27 19.90
CA PRO A 322 15.50 1.03 19.37
C PRO A 322 16.99 1.04 18.96
N ASP A 323 17.50 2.20 18.55
CA ASP A 323 18.91 2.39 18.18
C ASP A 323 19.88 1.91 19.29
N GLU A 324 21.14 1.64 18.93
CA GLU A 324 22.11 0.84 19.71
C GLU A 324 22.30 1.22 21.20
N ASP A 325 21.91 2.43 21.61
CA ASP A 325 22.05 2.98 22.97
C ASP A 325 20.77 2.95 23.83
N GLU A 326 19.61 2.59 23.27
CA GLU A 326 18.34 2.60 23.98
C GLU A 326 17.90 1.19 24.44
N PRO A 327 17.24 1.06 25.61
CA PRO A 327 16.74 -0.23 26.07
C PRO A 327 15.55 -0.69 25.19
N PRO A 328 15.38 -2.01 24.99
CA PRO A 328 14.19 -2.54 24.31
C PRO A 328 12.90 -2.04 24.95
N GLU A 329 11.93 -1.68 24.12
CA GLU A 329 10.65 -1.14 24.56
C GLU A 329 9.50 -2.11 24.27
N ASN A 330 8.56 -2.20 25.21
CA ASN A 330 7.31 -2.93 25.04
C ASN A 330 6.16 -1.93 25.03
N ARG A 331 5.47 -1.79 23.90
CA ARG A 331 4.29 -0.93 23.76
C ARG A 331 3.05 -1.75 23.49
N GLU A 332 1.92 -1.35 24.06
CA GLU A 332 0.64 -1.93 23.64
C GLU A 332 0.34 -1.49 22.20
N THR A 333 -0.05 -2.44 21.36
CA THR A 333 -0.33 -2.19 19.94
C THR A 333 -1.68 -2.74 19.53
N VAL A 334 -2.33 -2.06 18.59
CA VAL A 334 -3.57 -2.49 17.93
C VAL A 334 -3.30 -2.51 16.44
N ILE A 335 -3.64 -3.64 15.82
CA ILE A 335 -3.40 -3.87 14.39
C ILE A 335 -4.72 -4.27 13.73
N THR A 336 -5.05 -3.59 12.64
CA THR A 336 -6.21 -3.94 11.81
C THR A 336 -5.73 -4.72 10.61
N TYR A 337 -6.22 -5.95 10.46
CA TYR A 337 -5.93 -6.81 9.31
C TYR A 337 -7.12 -6.82 8.35
N GLY A 338 -6.93 -6.28 7.16
CA GLY A 338 -7.80 -6.53 6.02
C GLY A 338 -7.46 -7.88 5.42
N LEU A 339 -8.47 -8.74 5.24
CA LEU A 339 -8.31 -10.08 4.70
C LEU A 339 -9.08 -10.24 3.38
N ARG A 340 -8.52 -11.07 2.49
CA ARG A 340 -9.16 -11.50 1.23
C ARG A 340 -9.13 -13.01 1.09
N GLN A 341 -10.15 -13.57 0.47
CA GLN A 341 -10.15 -14.97 0.08
C GLN A 341 -9.50 -15.15 -1.30
N PHE A 342 -8.38 -15.85 -1.34
CA PHE A 342 -7.59 -16.16 -2.53
C PHE A 342 -7.35 -17.67 -2.59
N GLU A 343 -7.61 -18.31 -3.74
CA GLU A 343 -7.42 -19.76 -3.94
C GLU A 343 -8.02 -20.67 -2.85
N GLY A 344 -9.12 -20.26 -2.24
CA GLY A 344 -9.81 -21.02 -1.19
C GLY A 344 -9.22 -20.86 0.22
N ARG A 345 -8.23 -19.98 0.41
CA ARG A 345 -7.65 -19.62 1.71
C ARG A 345 -7.79 -18.12 1.98
N TRP A 346 -7.66 -17.73 3.25
CA TRP A 346 -7.60 -16.33 3.65
C TRP A 346 -6.15 -15.86 3.66
N ILE A 347 -5.90 -14.67 3.15
CA ILE A 347 -4.60 -13.99 3.18
C ILE A 347 -4.73 -12.62 3.83
N ILE A 348 -3.65 -12.16 4.45
CA ILE A 348 -3.48 -10.76 4.83
C ILE A 348 -3.34 -9.97 3.53
N TRP A 349 -4.28 -9.05 3.35
CA TRP A 349 -4.36 -8.17 2.20
C TRP A 349 -3.75 -6.81 2.50
N SER A 350 -4.02 -6.33 3.71
CA SER A 350 -3.55 -5.07 4.23
C SER A 350 -3.41 -5.20 5.74
N SER A 351 -2.49 -4.42 6.30
CA SER A 351 -2.37 -4.22 7.73
C SER A 351 -2.13 -2.75 8.01
N THR A 352 -2.86 -2.20 8.97
CA THR A 352 -2.58 -0.85 9.48
C THR A 352 -2.24 -0.94 10.96
N GLN A 353 -1.11 -0.32 11.30
CA GLN A 353 -0.55 -0.25 12.65
C GLN A 353 -0.42 1.23 13.00
N GLY A 354 -0.83 1.57 14.23
CA GLY A 354 -0.77 2.94 14.72
C GLY A 354 -2.14 3.59 14.88
N TRP A 355 -2.27 4.24 16.04
CA TRP A 355 -3.03 5.44 16.39
C TRP A 355 -4.44 5.68 15.79
N PRO A 356 -5.41 6.09 16.62
CA PRO A 356 -5.18 7.07 17.66
C PRO A 356 -4.95 6.46 19.04
N ASP A 357 -4.48 7.29 19.98
CA ASP A 357 -4.95 7.29 21.37
C ASP A 357 -6.37 6.71 21.39
N PHE A 358 -6.57 5.62 22.12
CA PHE A 358 -7.86 5.14 22.60
C PHE A 358 -9.08 5.74 21.88
N GLY A 359 -9.49 5.17 20.74
CA GLY A 359 -10.60 5.75 19.98
C GLY A 359 -11.34 4.82 19.00
N SER A 360 -10.67 3.82 18.41
CA SER A 360 -11.30 2.85 17.50
C SER A 360 -11.55 1.48 18.12
N ALA A 361 -10.85 1.16 19.22
CA ALA A 361 -11.15 0.02 20.07
C ALA A 361 -11.66 0.52 21.42
N PRO A 362 -12.66 -0.13 22.04
CA PRO A 362 -13.19 0.29 23.34
C PRO A 362 -12.04 0.46 24.35
N GLU A 363 -12.02 1.57 25.08
CA GLU A 363 -11.16 1.72 26.26
C GLU A 363 -11.35 0.50 27.16
N ILE A 364 -10.27 -0.24 27.39
CA ILE A 364 -10.29 -1.31 28.35
C ILE A 364 -10.13 -0.65 29.72
N TYR A 365 -11.23 -0.56 30.48
CA TYR A 365 -11.23 0.06 31.81
C TYR A 365 -10.39 -0.70 32.86
N GLU A 366 -10.00 -1.94 32.56
CA GLU A 366 -9.13 -2.77 33.39
C GLU A 366 -7.92 -3.23 32.58
N GLU A 367 -6.72 -3.01 33.10
CA GLU A 367 -5.50 -3.43 32.43
C GLU A 367 -5.48 -4.95 32.22
N PRO A 368 -5.30 -5.44 30.98
CA PRO A 368 -5.33 -6.87 30.68
C PRO A 368 -4.21 -7.63 31.41
N GLU A 369 -4.51 -8.82 31.94
CA GLU A 369 -3.52 -9.62 32.69
C GLU A 369 -2.28 -9.98 31.86
N TRP A 370 -2.45 -10.19 30.55
CA TRP A 370 -1.33 -10.50 29.65
C TRP A 370 -0.33 -9.35 29.51
N LYS A 371 -0.72 -8.10 29.79
CA LYS A 371 0.16 -6.93 29.71
C LYS A 371 1.21 -6.93 30.82
N LYS A 372 0.83 -7.40 32.02
CA LYS A 372 1.73 -7.55 33.18
C LYS A 372 2.86 -8.56 32.96
N GLU A 373 2.77 -9.38 31.91
CA GLU A 373 3.83 -10.31 31.55
C GLU A 373 4.99 -9.63 30.79
N TRP A 374 4.83 -8.35 30.42
CA TRP A 374 5.76 -7.56 29.61
C TRP A 374 6.34 -6.33 30.35
N GLU A 375 5.89 -6.08 31.58
CA GLU A 375 6.53 -5.18 32.56
C GLU A 375 7.69 -5.89 33.28
#